data_AF-A0A2T7CRR0-F1
#
_entry.id   AF-A0A2T7CRR0-F1
#
_cell.length_a   1.000
_cell.length_b   1.000
_cell.length_c   1.000
_cell.angle_alpha   90.00
_cell.angle_beta   90.00
_cell.angle_gamma   90.00
#
_symmetry.space_group_name_H-M   'P 1'
#
loop_
_entity.id
_entity.type
_entity.pdbx_description
1 polymer ?
#
loop_
_entity_poly.entity_id
_entity_poly.type
_entity_poly.pdbx_seq_one_letter_code
_entity_poly.pdbx_strand_id
1 'polypeptide(L)'
;MSSSSARSVGSVCKIRLNCSVCESALVDGLFQCSNALSLKSQCRVLLCSNCAEKHTMRFGHPTPRTLAFDPIIADGIFYCPVDGCDQELSASQYNEHVIMCSHGELSCPLCSQPLALNSLCAHLVSGHEFNDVQLSYGHIIESEISKYEGCIFRSTEEAFIFFILDKTLYLIWIGSLSNPPDFKLMMAVANIETGENFGVVRQGAVPRRSDLFQVMSFKRVPANVFKISIMID
;
A
#
# COMPACT_ATOMS: atom_id res chain seq x y z
N MET A 1 14.06 0.28 -54.45
CA MET A 1 14.25 -1.04 -53.83
C MET A 1 14.75 -0.80 -52.42
N SER A 2 13.81 -0.77 -51.49
CA SER A 2 14.03 -0.41 -50.08
C SER A 2 14.06 -1.72 -49.28
N SER A 3 15.22 -2.10 -48.77
CA SER A 3 15.37 -3.24 -47.86
C SER A 3 15.39 -2.74 -46.41
N SER A 4 14.21 -2.50 -45.86
CA SER A 4 14.02 -2.29 -44.43
C SER A 4 13.99 -3.64 -43.73
N SER A 5 15.14 -4.12 -43.25
CA SER A 5 15.18 -5.23 -42.29
C SER A 5 14.68 -4.74 -40.94
N ALA A 6 13.40 -4.93 -40.66
CA ALA A 6 12.87 -4.84 -39.31
C ALA A 6 13.46 -6.00 -38.50
N ARG A 7 14.46 -5.69 -37.65
CA ARG A 7 14.88 -6.61 -36.59
C ARG A 7 13.71 -6.73 -35.61
N SER A 8 13.18 -7.94 -35.52
CA SER A 8 12.24 -8.34 -34.47
C SER A 8 12.82 -7.97 -33.11
N VAL A 9 12.12 -7.10 -32.37
CA VAL A 9 12.39 -6.82 -30.97
C VAL A 9 12.31 -8.15 -30.22
N GLY A 10 13.37 -8.47 -29.48
CA GLY A 10 13.57 -9.76 -28.85
C GLY A 10 12.41 -10.16 -27.95
N SER A 11 12.06 -11.44 -27.99
CA SER A 11 11.23 -12.11 -26.99
C SER A 11 11.74 -11.77 -25.59
N VAL A 12 11.00 -10.95 -24.84
CA VAL A 12 11.25 -10.73 -23.40
C VAL A 12 11.20 -12.10 -22.72
N CYS A 13 12.34 -12.55 -22.21
CA CYS A 13 12.42 -13.85 -21.56
C CYS A 13 11.63 -13.76 -20.24
N LYS A 14 10.50 -14.47 -20.15
CA LYS A 14 9.70 -14.60 -18.92
C LYS A 14 10.45 -15.47 -17.92
N ILE A 15 11.56 -14.98 -17.36
CA ILE A 15 12.30 -15.67 -16.30
C ILE A 15 11.62 -15.31 -14.97
N ARG A 16 11.07 -16.31 -14.27
CA ARG A 16 10.61 -16.13 -12.88
C ARG A 16 11.83 -15.95 -11.98
N LEU A 17 12.25 -14.69 -11.80
CA LEU A 17 13.32 -14.30 -10.90
C LEU A 17 12.77 -14.16 -9.47
N ASN A 18 12.58 -15.31 -8.81
CA ASN A 18 12.12 -15.36 -7.42
C ASN A 18 13.24 -15.86 -6.52
N CYS A 19 13.25 -15.39 -5.28
CA CYS A 19 14.14 -15.90 -4.25
C CYS A 19 13.84 -17.38 -4.02
N SER A 20 14.87 -18.23 -4.07
CA SER A 20 14.70 -19.68 -3.89
C SER A 20 14.34 -20.10 -2.45
N VAL A 21 14.23 -19.14 -1.52
CA VAL A 21 13.96 -19.39 -0.10
C VAL A 21 12.59 -18.86 0.32
N CYS A 22 12.29 -17.60 0.02
CA CYS A 22 11.04 -16.96 0.42
C CYS A 22 10.10 -16.67 -0.76
N GLU A 23 10.46 -17.09 -1.96
CA GLU A 23 9.68 -16.94 -3.21
C GLU A 23 9.38 -15.50 -3.64
N SER A 24 9.79 -14.50 -2.86
CA SER A 24 9.68 -13.08 -3.22
C SER A 24 10.43 -12.78 -4.52
N ALA A 25 9.85 -11.90 -5.34
CA ALA A 25 10.51 -11.44 -6.56
C ALA A 25 11.86 -10.77 -6.27
N LEU A 26 12.84 -10.98 -7.14
CA LEU A 26 14.19 -10.43 -7.03
C LEU A 26 14.31 -9.05 -7.69
N VAL A 27 13.33 -8.17 -7.45
CA VAL A 27 13.23 -6.85 -8.09
C VAL A 27 14.33 -5.88 -7.64
N ASP A 28 14.77 -5.99 -6.39
CA ASP A 28 15.79 -5.10 -5.81
C ASP A 28 17.22 -5.58 -6.07
N GLY A 29 17.36 -6.67 -6.83
CA GLY A 29 18.63 -7.29 -7.14
C GLY A 29 18.67 -8.76 -6.74
N LEU A 30 19.58 -9.46 -7.40
CA LEU A 30 19.86 -10.87 -7.19
C LEU A 30 21.15 -11.01 -6.40
N PHE A 31 21.11 -11.85 -5.37
CA PHE A 31 22.27 -12.14 -4.54
C PHE A 31 22.62 -13.62 -4.63
N GLN A 32 23.91 -13.92 -4.68
CA GLN A 32 24.40 -15.29 -4.80
C GLN A 32 25.55 -15.54 -3.81
N CYS A 33 25.53 -16.71 -3.18
CA CYS A 33 26.61 -17.12 -2.30
C CYS A 33 27.94 -17.24 -3.07
N SER A 34 29.01 -16.66 -2.53
CA SER A 34 30.38 -16.78 -3.07
C SER A 34 30.84 -18.23 -3.24
N ASN A 35 30.35 -19.13 -2.39
CA ASN A 35 30.54 -20.57 -2.50
C ASN A 35 29.52 -21.28 -3.43
N ALA A 36 28.98 -20.61 -4.45
CA ALA A 36 27.98 -21.19 -5.36
C ALA A 36 28.46 -22.40 -6.18
N LEU A 37 29.77 -22.64 -6.27
CA LEU A 37 30.34 -23.84 -6.88
C LEU A 37 30.47 -25.02 -5.90
N SER A 38 30.13 -24.81 -4.62
CA SER A 38 30.09 -25.88 -3.62
C SER A 38 29.01 -26.91 -3.95
N LEU A 39 29.25 -28.18 -3.61
CA LEU A 39 28.25 -29.24 -3.71
C LEU A 39 27.07 -29.05 -2.74
N LYS A 40 27.17 -28.10 -1.79
CA LYS A 40 26.10 -27.78 -0.85
C LYS A 40 24.95 -27.06 -1.57
N SER A 41 23.80 -27.70 -1.67
CA SER A 41 22.58 -27.18 -2.30
C SER A 41 22.20 -25.78 -1.81
N GLN A 42 22.37 -25.51 -0.52
CA GLN A 42 22.08 -24.22 0.10
C GLN A 42 22.90 -23.03 -0.44
N CYS A 43 24.04 -23.27 -1.10
CA CYS A 43 24.88 -22.22 -1.68
C CYS A 43 24.60 -21.99 -3.18
N ARG A 44 23.82 -22.87 -3.82
CA ARG A 44 23.51 -22.85 -5.26
C ARG A 44 22.16 -22.18 -5.57
N VAL A 45 21.79 -21.19 -4.77
CA VAL A 45 20.47 -20.55 -4.80
C VAL A 45 20.57 -19.06 -5.09
N LEU A 46 19.49 -18.52 -5.67
CA LEU A 46 19.33 -17.09 -5.89
C LEU A 46 18.54 -16.50 -4.73
N LEU A 47 19.08 -15.45 -4.12
CA LEU A 47 18.56 -14.88 -2.88
C LEU A 47 18.12 -13.44 -3.09
N CYS A 48 17.02 -13.04 -2.43
CA CYS A 48 16.74 -11.63 -2.19
C CYS A 48 17.71 -11.11 -1.11
N SER A 49 17.79 -9.78 -0.95
CA SER A 49 18.67 -9.13 0.02
C SER A 49 18.54 -9.71 1.44
N ASN A 50 17.31 -9.86 1.94
CA ASN A 50 17.03 -10.39 3.28
C ASN A 50 17.47 -11.86 3.44
N CYS A 51 17.18 -12.71 2.45
CA CYS A 51 17.60 -14.11 2.50
C CYS A 51 19.12 -14.26 2.33
N ALA A 52 19.76 -13.35 1.58
CA ALA A 52 21.20 -13.27 1.42
C ALA A 52 21.89 -12.91 2.75
N GLU A 53 21.37 -11.91 3.45
CA GLU A 53 21.87 -11.50 4.77
C GLU A 53 21.77 -12.66 5.78
N LYS A 54 20.60 -13.30 5.88
CA LYS A 54 20.38 -14.48 6.73
C LYS A 54 21.31 -15.64 6.36
N HIS A 55 21.55 -15.87 5.07
CA HIS A 55 22.48 -16.89 4.60
C HIS A 55 23.92 -16.57 5.05
N THR A 56 24.35 -15.31 4.88
CA THR A 56 25.67 -14.84 5.31
C THR A 56 25.87 -15.05 6.81
N MET A 57 24.89 -14.64 7.63
CA MET A 57 24.97 -14.82 9.08
C MET A 57 25.03 -16.31 9.49
N ARG A 58 24.22 -17.16 8.85
CA ARG A 58 24.08 -18.57 9.22
C ARG A 58 25.29 -19.41 8.82
N PHE A 59 25.89 -19.13 7.67
CA PHE A 59 26.92 -19.98 7.08
C PHE A 59 28.31 -19.33 7.01
N GLY A 60 28.43 -18.04 7.31
CA GLY A 60 29.69 -17.30 7.20
C GLY A 60 30.17 -17.12 5.76
N HIS A 61 29.29 -17.33 4.78
CA HIS A 61 29.63 -17.18 3.37
C HIS A 61 29.11 -15.83 2.86
N PRO A 62 29.97 -14.97 2.28
CA PRO A 62 29.51 -13.74 1.64
C PRO A 62 28.51 -14.04 0.51
N THR A 63 27.42 -13.28 0.47
CA THR A 63 26.41 -13.32 -0.60
C THR A 63 26.33 -11.97 -1.32
N PRO A 64 27.30 -11.63 -2.20
CA PRO A 64 27.27 -10.38 -2.93
C PRO A 64 26.10 -10.29 -3.93
N ARG A 65 25.73 -9.05 -4.28
CA ARG A 65 24.81 -8.77 -5.40
C ARG A 65 25.48 -9.13 -6.72
N THR A 66 24.78 -9.86 -7.58
CA THR A 66 25.25 -10.23 -8.91
C THR A 66 24.85 -9.16 -9.92
N LEU A 67 25.67 -8.12 -10.05
CA LEU A 67 25.41 -6.95 -10.90
C LEU A 67 25.17 -7.29 -12.38
N ALA A 68 25.69 -8.42 -12.87
CA ALA A 68 25.46 -8.87 -14.24
C ALA A 68 23.98 -9.13 -14.57
N PHE A 69 23.13 -9.36 -13.56
CA PHE A 69 21.68 -9.54 -13.74
C PHE A 69 20.89 -8.24 -13.61
N ASP A 70 21.49 -7.12 -13.21
CA ASP A 70 20.76 -5.86 -13.03
C ASP A 70 20.04 -5.39 -14.31
N PRO A 71 20.64 -5.46 -15.52
CA PRO A 71 19.91 -5.11 -16.74
C PRO A 71 18.72 -6.04 -17.02
N ILE A 72 18.87 -7.35 -16.74
CA ILE A 72 17.81 -8.35 -16.92
C ILE A 72 16.66 -8.10 -15.95
N ILE A 73 16.95 -7.69 -14.72
CA ILE A 73 15.97 -7.32 -13.71
C ILE A 73 15.26 -6.03 -14.10
N ALA A 74 16.00 -5.02 -14.55
CA ALA A 74 15.44 -3.72 -14.95
C ALA A 74 14.44 -3.84 -16.10
N ASP A 75 14.75 -4.68 -17.10
CA ASP A 75 13.88 -4.96 -18.26
C ASP A 75 12.89 -6.12 -17.99
N GLY A 76 12.92 -6.70 -16.79
CA GLY A 76 12.11 -7.85 -16.41
C GLY A 76 10.65 -7.48 -16.17
N ILE A 77 9.76 -8.45 -16.43
CA ILE A 77 8.35 -8.38 -16.06
C ILE A 77 8.12 -9.27 -14.83
N PHE A 78 7.53 -8.69 -13.79
CA PHE A 78 7.21 -9.33 -12.54
C PHE A 78 5.70 -9.40 -12.36
N TYR A 79 5.22 -10.46 -11.71
CA TYR A 79 3.80 -10.61 -11.38
C TYR A 79 3.56 -10.16 -9.95
N CYS A 80 2.48 -9.43 -9.71
CA CYS A 80 2.03 -9.13 -8.36
C CYS A 80 1.88 -10.45 -7.56
N PRO A 81 2.45 -10.54 -6.34
CA PRO A 81 2.38 -11.75 -5.54
C PRO A 81 1.05 -11.89 -4.78
N VAL A 82 0.14 -10.91 -4.92
CA VAL A 82 -1.13 -10.89 -4.21
C VAL A 82 -2.17 -11.72 -4.98
N ASP A 83 -2.79 -12.67 -4.30
CA ASP A 83 -3.78 -13.57 -4.88
C ASP A 83 -4.92 -12.80 -5.57
N GLY A 84 -5.21 -13.17 -6.82
CA GLY A 84 -6.23 -12.50 -7.64
C GLY A 84 -5.73 -11.27 -8.41
N CYS A 85 -4.48 -10.84 -8.22
CA CYS A 85 -3.88 -9.77 -9.01
C CYS A 85 -3.04 -10.32 -10.17
N ASP A 86 -3.55 -10.17 -11.40
CA ASP A 86 -2.84 -10.60 -12.62
C ASP A 86 -1.98 -9.50 -13.26
N GLN A 87 -1.60 -8.45 -12.51
CA GLN A 87 -0.82 -7.35 -13.08
C GLN A 87 0.64 -7.75 -13.37
N GLU A 88 1.07 -7.44 -14.59
CA GLU A 88 2.45 -7.49 -15.05
C GLU A 88 3.13 -6.13 -14.79
N LEU A 89 4.25 -6.14 -14.07
CA LEU A 89 4.91 -4.96 -13.49
C LEU A 89 6.37 -4.91 -13.90
N SER A 90 6.87 -3.71 -14.20
CA SER A 90 8.31 -3.48 -14.29
C SER A 90 8.96 -3.45 -12.90
N ALA A 91 10.27 -3.65 -12.82
CA ALA A 91 11.00 -3.60 -11.54
C ALA A 91 10.77 -2.28 -10.78
N SER A 92 10.70 -1.14 -11.49
CA SER A 92 10.49 0.17 -10.88
C SER A 92 9.10 0.37 -10.29
N GLN A 93 8.09 -0.35 -10.79
CA GLN A 93 6.70 -0.25 -10.34
C GLN A 93 6.34 -1.33 -9.31
N TYR A 94 7.13 -2.39 -9.19
CA TYR A 94 6.77 -3.58 -8.44
C TYR A 94 6.49 -3.29 -6.96
N ASN A 95 7.49 -2.75 -6.23
CA ASN A 95 7.37 -2.55 -4.78
C ASN A 95 6.20 -1.63 -4.44
N GLU A 96 6.04 -0.56 -5.22
CA GLU A 96 4.95 0.39 -5.05
C GLU A 96 3.58 -0.27 -5.28
N HIS A 97 3.45 -1.05 -6.35
CA HIS A 97 2.23 -1.81 -6.63
C HIS A 97 1.91 -2.81 -5.52
N VAL A 98 2.88 -3.61 -5.06
CA VAL A 98 2.61 -4.67 -4.06
C VAL A 98 2.05 -4.08 -2.76
N ILE A 99 2.58 -2.93 -2.32
CA ILE A 99 2.10 -2.22 -1.12
C ILE A 99 0.66 -1.70 -1.31
N MET A 100 0.31 -1.35 -2.55
CA MET A 100 -0.93 -0.66 -2.90
C MET A 100 -1.91 -1.53 -3.70
N CYS A 101 -1.66 -2.84 -3.77
CA CYS A 101 -2.47 -3.73 -4.59
C CYS A 101 -3.90 -3.76 -4.05
N SER A 102 -4.89 -3.53 -4.91
CA SER A 102 -6.31 -3.53 -4.53
C SER A 102 -6.82 -4.89 -4.06
N HIS A 103 -6.11 -5.96 -4.40
CA HIS A 103 -6.35 -7.33 -3.91
C HIS A 103 -5.63 -7.61 -2.58
N GLY A 104 -4.77 -6.69 -2.13
CA GLY A 104 -4.03 -6.83 -0.88
C GLY A 104 -5.00 -6.91 0.29
N GLU A 105 -4.63 -7.67 1.32
CA GLU A 105 -5.47 -7.82 2.50
C GLU A 105 -5.16 -6.71 3.52
N LEU A 106 -6.21 -6.02 3.98
CA LEU A 106 -6.18 -5.18 5.17
C LEU A 106 -7.16 -5.74 6.19
N SER A 107 -6.74 -5.84 7.45
CA SER A 107 -7.65 -6.20 8.53
C SER A 107 -8.60 -5.04 8.81
N CYS A 108 -9.90 -5.31 8.90
CA CYS A 108 -10.87 -4.31 9.33
C CYS A 108 -10.46 -3.76 10.70
N PRO A 109 -10.32 -2.43 10.86
CA PRO A 109 -9.82 -1.86 12.10
C PRO A 109 -10.80 -2.01 13.29
N LEU A 110 -12.06 -2.38 13.02
CA LEU A 110 -13.10 -2.53 14.04
C LEU A 110 -13.31 -3.99 14.49
N CYS A 111 -13.31 -4.94 13.54
CA CYS A 111 -13.57 -6.35 13.83
C CYS A 111 -12.37 -7.28 13.59
N SER A 112 -11.24 -6.74 13.11
CA SER A 112 -10.02 -7.49 12.78
C SER A 112 -10.19 -8.58 11.70
N GLN A 113 -11.32 -8.61 10.98
CA GLN A 113 -11.51 -9.52 9.86
C GLN A 113 -10.60 -9.14 8.69
N PRO A 114 -9.80 -10.07 8.14
CA PRO A 114 -9.00 -9.81 6.95
C PRO A 114 -9.91 -9.67 5.73
N LEU A 115 -9.71 -8.60 4.96
CA LEU A 115 -10.50 -8.26 3.78
C LEU A 115 -9.58 -7.77 2.67
N ALA A 116 -9.90 -8.10 1.42
CA ALA A 116 -9.29 -7.42 0.29
C ALA A 116 -9.57 -5.91 0.37
N LEU A 117 -8.59 -5.09 0.00
CA LEU A 117 -8.67 -3.62 0.12
C LEU A 117 -9.90 -3.05 -0.61
N ASN A 118 -10.23 -3.61 -1.78
CA ASN A 118 -11.42 -3.25 -2.56
C ASN A 118 -12.75 -3.58 -1.87
N SER A 119 -12.76 -4.49 -0.90
CA SER A 119 -13.95 -4.97 -0.18
C SER A 119 -14.13 -4.26 1.17
N LEU A 120 -13.09 -3.60 1.67
CA LEU A 120 -13.12 -2.95 2.99
C LEU A 120 -14.19 -1.86 3.08
N CYS A 121 -14.32 -1.01 2.06
CA CYS A 121 -15.35 0.03 2.03
C CYS A 121 -16.77 -0.55 2.14
N ALA A 122 -17.08 -1.58 1.35
CA ALA A 122 -18.38 -2.24 1.38
C ALA A 122 -18.65 -2.92 2.74
N HIS A 123 -17.63 -3.54 3.33
CA HIS A 123 -17.71 -4.13 4.66
C HIS A 123 -17.99 -3.08 5.74
N LEU A 124 -17.33 -1.93 5.70
CA LEU A 124 -17.54 -0.86 6.68
C LEU A 124 -18.93 -0.25 6.57
N VAL A 125 -19.45 -0.03 5.36
CA VAL A 125 -20.81 0.49 5.14
C VAL A 125 -21.86 -0.51 5.61
N SER A 126 -21.74 -1.79 5.23
CA SER A 126 -22.77 -2.79 5.51
C SER A 126 -22.68 -3.44 6.90
N GLY A 127 -21.48 -3.59 7.44
CA GLY A 127 -21.21 -4.28 8.70
C GLY A 127 -20.96 -3.37 9.89
N HIS A 128 -20.63 -2.10 9.65
CA HIS A 128 -20.31 -1.12 10.69
C HIS A 128 -21.05 0.21 10.51
N GLU A 129 -22.02 0.26 9.60
CA GLU A 129 -22.91 1.42 9.37
C GLU A 129 -22.16 2.73 9.09
N PHE A 130 -21.01 2.65 8.39
CA PHE A 130 -20.25 3.85 8.02
C PHE A 130 -21.04 4.73 7.05
N ASN A 131 -21.01 6.04 7.31
CA ASN A 131 -21.52 7.02 6.35
C ASN A 131 -20.66 7.01 5.09
N ASP A 132 -21.29 6.94 3.91
CA ASP A 132 -20.61 6.95 2.62
C ASP A 132 -20.92 8.26 1.89
N VAL A 133 -19.91 9.11 1.74
CA VAL A 133 -20.05 10.48 1.22
C VAL A 133 -19.21 10.64 -0.03
N GLN A 134 -19.79 11.26 -1.06
CA GLN A 134 -19.07 11.56 -2.29
C GLN A 134 -18.00 12.63 -2.04
N LEU A 135 -16.75 12.30 -2.39
CA LEU A 135 -15.62 13.22 -2.35
C LEU A 135 -15.65 14.19 -3.54
N SER A 136 -15.24 15.43 -3.27
CA SER A 136 -15.06 16.54 -4.20
C SER A 136 -13.83 17.34 -3.78
N TYR A 137 -12.72 17.24 -4.52
CA TYR A 137 -11.45 17.89 -4.19
C TYR A 137 -11.57 19.41 -4.19
N GLY A 138 -10.81 20.08 -3.32
CA GLY A 138 -10.86 21.55 -3.19
C GLY A 138 -12.11 22.10 -2.51
N HIS A 139 -13.04 21.24 -2.09
CA HIS A 139 -14.27 21.63 -1.42
C HIS A 139 -14.33 21.09 0.00
N ILE A 140 -14.96 21.86 0.89
CA ILE A 140 -15.27 21.40 2.24
C ILE A 140 -16.48 20.47 2.15
N ILE A 141 -16.33 19.26 2.67
CA ILE A 141 -17.36 18.25 2.73
C ILE A 141 -17.53 17.83 4.17
N GLU A 142 -18.77 17.63 4.59
CA GLU A 142 -19.10 17.30 5.96
C GLU A 142 -19.71 15.91 6.04
N SER A 143 -19.38 15.19 7.10
CA SER A 143 -20.02 13.94 7.46
C SER A 143 -20.20 13.87 8.96
N GLU A 144 -21.12 13.03 9.41
CA GLU A 144 -21.28 12.71 10.80
C GLU A 144 -20.41 11.49 11.13
N ILE A 145 -19.77 11.53 12.29
CA ILE A 145 -19.00 10.41 12.84
C ILE A 145 -19.46 10.19 14.27
N SER A 146 -19.75 8.95 14.64
CA SER A 146 -20.17 8.59 15.99
C SER A 146 -19.04 7.86 16.71
N LYS A 147 -19.27 7.48 17.98
CA LYS A 147 -18.27 6.76 18.78
C LYS A 147 -17.99 5.34 18.25
N TYR A 148 -18.93 4.75 17.50
CA TYR A 148 -18.81 3.37 17.00
C TYR A 148 -18.86 3.26 15.47
N GLU A 149 -19.12 4.38 14.78
CA GLU A 149 -19.22 4.46 13.33
C GLU A 149 -18.18 5.43 12.80
N GLY A 150 -17.72 5.20 11.58
CA GLY A 150 -16.86 6.11 10.84
C GLY A 150 -17.57 6.71 9.63
N CYS A 151 -16.80 7.42 8.82
CA CYS A 151 -17.26 7.92 7.53
C CYS A 151 -16.23 7.65 6.45
N ILE A 152 -16.71 7.46 5.24
CA ILE A 152 -15.91 7.23 4.03
C ILE A 152 -16.18 8.41 3.10
N PHE A 153 -15.13 9.08 2.67
CA PHE A 153 -15.19 10.06 1.59
C PHE A 153 -14.63 9.41 0.33
N ARG A 154 -15.50 9.10 -0.64
CA ARG A 154 -15.17 8.28 -1.80
C ARG A 154 -15.24 9.07 -3.10
N SER A 155 -14.22 8.94 -3.94
CA SER A 155 -14.22 9.31 -5.36
C SER A 155 -14.30 8.05 -6.23
N THR A 156 -14.24 8.20 -7.55
CA THR A 156 -14.22 7.04 -8.46
C THR A 156 -12.95 6.21 -8.32
N GLU A 157 -11.83 6.83 -7.90
CA GLU A 157 -10.50 6.20 -7.90
C GLU A 157 -9.93 5.96 -6.49
N GLU A 158 -10.46 6.63 -5.47
CA GLU A 158 -9.96 6.51 -4.09
C GLU A 158 -11.04 6.71 -3.03
N ALA A 159 -10.74 6.28 -1.81
CA ALA A 159 -11.55 6.44 -0.63
C ALA A 159 -10.68 6.85 0.57
N PHE A 160 -11.17 7.79 1.36
CA PHE A 160 -10.59 8.23 2.63
C PHE A 160 -11.54 7.80 3.75
N ILE A 161 -11.09 6.87 4.58
CA ILE A 161 -11.89 6.28 5.65
C ILE A 161 -11.45 6.89 6.97
N PHE A 162 -12.35 7.61 7.63
CA PHE A 162 -12.12 8.18 8.95
C PHE A 162 -12.93 7.43 10.00
N PHE A 163 -12.31 7.09 11.12
CA PHE A 163 -12.98 6.44 12.23
C PHE A 163 -12.27 6.74 13.55
N ILE A 164 -13.03 6.66 14.65
CA ILE A 164 -12.48 6.84 15.99
C ILE A 164 -12.26 5.46 16.61
N LEU A 165 -11.05 5.22 17.09
CA LEU A 165 -10.76 4.08 17.95
C LEU A 165 -10.20 4.62 19.27
N ASP A 166 -10.84 4.22 20.37
CA ASP A 166 -10.64 4.75 21.73
C ASP A 166 -10.83 6.27 21.85
N LYS A 167 -9.74 7.01 21.64
CA LYS A 167 -9.66 8.47 21.74
C LYS A 167 -8.85 9.07 20.59
N THR A 168 -8.67 8.34 19.51
CA THR A 168 -7.85 8.77 18.39
C THR A 168 -8.65 8.65 17.11
N LEU A 169 -8.63 9.72 16.32
CA LEU A 169 -9.16 9.74 14.98
C LEU A 169 -8.08 9.22 14.03
N TYR A 170 -8.44 8.18 13.30
CA TYR A 170 -7.60 7.55 12.31
C TYR A 170 -8.12 7.82 10.89
N LEU A 171 -7.20 7.74 9.95
CA LEU A 171 -7.44 7.79 8.52
C LEU A 171 -6.81 6.56 7.88
N ILE A 172 -7.55 5.89 7.00
CA ILE A 172 -7.02 4.93 6.03
C ILE A 172 -7.32 5.49 4.64
N TRP A 173 -6.30 5.52 3.78
CA TRP A 173 -6.49 5.82 2.37
C TRP A 173 -6.49 4.53 1.55
N ILE A 174 -7.39 4.45 0.58
CA ILE A 174 -7.48 3.36 -0.39
C ILE A 174 -7.56 4.00 -1.76
N GLY A 175 -6.69 3.62 -2.69
CA GLY A 175 -6.77 4.15 -4.05
C GLY A 175 -5.66 3.65 -4.97
N SER A 176 -5.67 4.17 -6.20
CA SER A 176 -4.67 3.87 -7.22
C SER A 176 -3.41 4.74 -7.12
N LEU A 177 -2.29 4.18 -7.58
CA LEU A 177 -0.97 4.82 -7.67
C LEU A 177 -0.89 5.95 -8.72
N SER A 178 -1.91 6.13 -9.55
CA SER A 178 -1.97 7.28 -10.47
C SER A 178 -2.11 8.62 -9.73
N ASN A 179 -2.46 8.59 -8.45
CA ASN A 179 -2.62 9.79 -7.64
C ASN A 179 -1.28 10.29 -7.12
N PRO A 180 -1.09 11.61 -6.91
CA PRO A 180 0.13 12.15 -6.32
C PRO A 180 0.49 11.42 -5.02
N PRO A 181 1.77 11.25 -4.69
CA PRO A 181 2.18 10.47 -3.51
C PRO A 181 1.66 11.07 -2.20
N ASP A 182 1.42 12.38 -2.18
CA ASP A 182 0.93 13.12 -1.02
C ASP A 182 -0.33 13.94 -1.36
N PHE A 183 -1.12 14.27 -0.33
CA PHE A 183 -2.22 15.22 -0.40
C PHE A 183 -2.17 16.20 0.78
N LYS A 184 -2.87 17.32 0.64
CA LYS A 184 -3.12 18.24 1.75
C LYS A 184 -4.42 17.86 2.42
N LEU A 185 -4.39 17.74 3.74
CA LEU A 185 -5.57 17.52 4.56
C LEU A 185 -5.87 18.76 5.38
N MET A 186 -7.06 19.33 5.19
CA MET A 186 -7.67 20.22 6.16
C MET A 186 -8.89 19.56 6.75
N MET A 187 -8.96 19.53 8.07
CA MET A 187 -10.03 18.87 8.79
C MET A 187 -10.40 19.65 10.04
N ALA A 188 -11.69 19.72 10.33
CA ALA A 188 -12.22 20.20 11.60
C ALA A 188 -13.17 19.16 12.19
N VAL A 189 -13.12 18.99 13.51
CA VAL A 189 -14.02 18.09 14.25
C VAL A 189 -14.76 18.90 15.30
N ALA A 190 -16.09 18.83 15.30
CA ALA A 190 -16.92 19.54 16.25
C ALA A 190 -18.07 18.66 16.76
N ASN A 191 -18.54 18.91 17.98
CA ASN A 191 -19.75 18.30 18.50
C ASN A 191 -20.95 18.88 17.77
N ILE A 192 -21.88 18.03 17.30
CA ILE A 192 -23.06 18.51 16.57
C ILE A 192 -24.01 19.29 17.48
N GLU A 193 -24.21 18.81 18.71
CA GLU A 193 -25.22 19.36 19.62
C GLU A 193 -24.76 20.65 20.32
N THR A 194 -23.51 20.68 20.77
CA THR A 194 -22.95 21.78 21.56
C THR A 194 -22.14 22.77 20.73
N GLY A 195 -21.74 22.40 19.51
CA GLY A 195 -20.81 23.17 18.70
C GLY A 195 -19.38 23.21 19.25
N GLU A 196 -19.07 22.45 20.30
CA GLU A 196 -17.71 22.37 20.86
C GLU A 196 -16.72 21.90 19.80
N ASN A 197 -15.65 22.68 19.58
CA ASN A 197 -14.60 22.35 18.64
C ASN A 197 -13.56 21.43 19.32
N PHE A 198 -13.36 20.24 18.77
CA PHE A 198 -12.38 19.27 19.27
C PHE A 198 -11.00 19.43 18.66
N GLY A 199 -10.89 20.13 17.54
CA GLY A 199 -9.63 20.47 16.90
C GLY A 199 -9.75 20.77 15.42
N VAL A 200 -8.74 21.46 14.91
CA VAL A 200 -8.52 21.69 13.48
C VAL A 200 -7.15 21.14 13.12
N VAL A 201 -7.09 20.31 12.08
CA VAL A 201 -5.86 19.75 11.54
C VAL A 201 -5.62 20.37 10.17
N ARG A 202 -4.39 20.82 9.95
CA ARG A 202 -3.90 21.28 8.65
C ARG A 202 -2.57 20.60 8.39
N GLN A 203 -2.55 19.69 7.43
CA GLN A 203 -1.40 18.87 7.13
C GLN A 203 -1.06 18.97 5.65
N GLY A 204 0.18 19.36 5.35
CA GLY A 204 0.59 19.74 4.00
C GLY A 204 0.93 18.56 3.08
N ALA A 205 1.65 17.57 3.59
CA ALA A 205 2.03 16.38 2.83
C ALA A 205 1.66 15.15 3.66
N VAL A 206 0.41 14.71 3.52
CA VAL A 206 -0.06 13.44 4.07
C VAL A 206 0.21 12.37 3.02
N PRO A 207 1.01 11.34 3.32
CA PRO A 207 1.33 10.31 2.34
C PRO A 207 0.10 9.46 2.05
N ARG A 208 -0.13 9.17 0.76
CA ARG A 208 -1.11 8.19 0.29
C ARG A 208 -0.56 6.79 0.55
N ARG A 209 -1.00 6.18 1.65
CA ARG A 209 -0.62 4.82 2.05
C ARG A 209 -1.85 4.05 2.53
N SER A 210 -1.88 2.75 2.22
CA SER A 210 -2.91 1.81 2.70
C SER A 210 -2.72 1.40 4.17
N ASP A 211 -2.02 2.22 4.95
CA ASP A 211 -1.76 1.99 6.37
C ASP A 211 -2.63 2.90 7.26
N LEU A 212 -2.61 2.61 8.55
CA LEU A 212 -3.35 3.36 9.54
C LEU A 212 -2.62 4.66 9.87
N PHE A 213 -3.19 5.79 9.46
CA PHE A 213 -2.65 7.10 9.76
C PHE A 213 -3.36 7.74 10.95
N GLN A 214 -2.61 8.05 12.01
CA GLN A 214 -3.15 8.77 13.16
C GLN A 214 -3.27 10.27 12.84
N VAL A 215 -4.51 10.79 12.81
CA VAL A 215 -4.77 12.18 12.46
C VAL A 215 -4.69 13.09 13.69
N MET A 216 -5.40 12.73 14.77
CA MET A 216 -5.38 13.47 16.03
C MET A 216 -5.90 12.63 17.20
N SER A 217 -5.53 13.02 18.42
CA SER A 217 -6.05 12.40 19.65
C SER A 217 -6.89 13.40 20.45
N PHE A 218 -8.01 12.91 20.96
CA PHE A 218 -8.96 13.65 21.78
C PHE A 218 -8.61 13.51 23.26
N LYS A 219 -8.68 14.62 24.01
CA LYS A 219 -8.55 14.59 25.48
C LYS A 219 -9.72 13.82 26.12
N ARG A 220 -10.91 14.01 25.56
CA ARG A 220 -12.15 13.31 25.93
C ARG A 220 -13.01 13.20 24.68
N VAL A 221 -13.48 12.01 24.37
CA VAL A 221 -14.50 11.78 23.34
C VAL A 221 -15.85 11.76 24.07
N PRO A 222 -16.72 12.79 23.93
CA PRO A 222 -18.09 12.69 24.41
C PRO A 222 -18.83 11.54 23.72
N ALA A 223 -19.89 11.04 24.35
CA ALA A 223 -20.64 9.88 23.86
C ALA A 223 -21.53 10.17 22.62
N ASN A 224 -21.37 11.33 21.98
CA ASN A 224 -22.33 11.89 21.02
C ASN A 224 -21.78 11.87 19.60
N VAL A 225 -22.65 12.18 18.64
CA VAL A 225 -22.32 12.34 17.23
C VAL A 225 -21.49 13.62 17.04
N PHE A 226 -20.42 13.50 16.25
CA PHE A 226 -19.55 14.59 15.85
C PHE A 226 -19.74 14.90 14.37
N LYS A 227 -19.46 16.13 14.00
CA LYS A 227 -19.30 16.53 12.61
C LYS A 227 -17.82 16.56 12.28
N ILE A 228 -17.44 15.87 11.22
CA ILE A 228 -16.14 16.00 10.59
C ILE A 228 -16.32 16.79 9.29
N SER A 229 -15.61 17.90 9.17
CA SER A 229 -15.55 18.70 7.94
C SER A 229 -14.15 18.53 7.35
N ILE A 230 -14.03 17.98 6.15
CA ILE A 230 -12.75 17.75 5.47
C ILE A 230 -12.63 18.54 4.17
N MET A 231 -11.40 18.82 3.78
CA MET A 231 -11.03 19.28 2.44
C MET A 231 -9.69 18.64 2.07
N ILE A 232 -9.64 18.08 0.86
CA ILE A 232 -8.49 17.36 0.32
C ILE A 232 -8.06 18.06 -0.96
N ASP A 233 -6.79 18.46 -1.03
CA ASP A 233 -6.14 19.06 -2.21
C ASP A 233 -4.93 18.24 -2.68
#